data_AF-A0A3A8ZB90-F1
#
_entry.id   AF-A0A3A8ZB90-F1
#
_cell.length_a   1.000
_cell.length_b   1.000
_cell.length_c   1.000
_cell.angle_alpha   90.00
_cell.angle_beta   90.00
_cell.angle_gamma   90.00
#
_symmetry.space_group_name_H-M   'P 1'
#
loop_
_entity.id
_entity.type
_entity.pdbx_description
1 polymer ?
#
loop_
_entity_poly.entity_id
_entity_poly.type
_entity_poly.pdbx_seq_one_letter_code
_entity_poly.pdbx_strand_id
1 'polypeptide(L)'
;MPDTEQEYKKQIRELEQQVRLLREQVDFLTRKLYGTKSEKTSALEIEGQMSLFNEMESCADPDAHEPDLVEVEKHLRKRKYAGQREKLIKDIPRSKVLHTIDEREQICEKCGSAMAKVGEEFVRTEVQFIPASLKVIDHYRETYECRTCRKNGTPYMEKSPVPHPPVMHSLASASTIAWLIHQKFELGIPLYRQEKEWEALGLSLSRATMSNWLLCVYRDWLSHVAGRLRQELLKQEYLHIDETHVQVLKEPGRKNTSDSYMWVYCSIRDCKQPVRYFEYQPGRGGKYPEAFLKGYTGYIHTDAYSGYNGVKGVTRCLCYTHLRRAFVDALPKDLHGTEASKPAEAVVRLNKLFEIEKELEGLDPEQKKKERIDREKPLLEAFWSWAEIHSAGELPKSKLHTAFRYALNNRQEFFNYLEDGNCSISNSLAENCIRPFVIGRKNWLFAGSPKGAAASAGIYTLVETAKANGLDAMKYIKYILSDMPGSIFLENPEYLDDYLPWDPMVQERCR
;
A
#
# COMPACT_ATOMS: atom_id res chain seq x y z
N MET A 1 19.87 38.61 -51.75
CA MET A 1 18.39 38.56 -51.89
C MET A 1 17.82 37.13 -51.84
N PRO A 2 18.47 36.07 -52.38
CA PRO A 2 17.94 34.69 -52.26
C PRO A 2 18.12 34.08 -50.85
N ASP A 3 19.20 34.42 -50.15
CA ASP A 3 19.51 33.85 -48.83
C ASP A 3 18.51 34.28 -47.74
N THR A 4 18.06 35.52 -47.79
CA THR A 4 17.07 36.06 -46.84
C THR A 4 15.71 35.36 -46.95
N GLU A 5 15.28 34.98 -48.15
CA GLU A 5 14.01 34.27 -48.35
C GLU A 5 14.10 32.81 -47.86
N GLN A 6 15.24 32.15 -48.06
CA GLN A 6 15.49 30.82 -47.50
C GLN A 6 15.58 30.85 -45.98
N GLU A 7 16.19 31.88 -45.41
CA GLU A 7 16.29 32.09 -43.97
C GLU A 7 14.92 32.36 -43.33
N TYR A 8 14.08 33.20 -43.95
CA TYR A 8 12.69 33.39 -43.51
C TYR A 8 11.85 32.10 -43.64
N LYS A 9 12.00 31.33 -44.74
CA LYS A 9 11.31 30.04 -44.90
C LYS A 9 11.76 29.00 -43.87
N LYS A 10 13.02 29.07 -43.41
CA LYS A 10 13.53 28.22 -42.33
C LYS A 10 12.97 28.67 -40.97
N GLN A 11 12.94 29.98 -40.72
CA GLN A 11 12.42 30.56 -39.49
C GLN A 11 10.90 30.35 -39.35
N ILE A 12 10.13 30.48 -40.43
CA ILE A 12 8.69 30.17 -40.45
C ILE A 12 8.46 28.70 -40.12
N ARG A 13 9.22 27.77 -40.74
CA ARG A 13 9.14 26.34 -40.42
C ARG A 13 9.47 26.05 -38.96
N GLU A 14 10.48 26.71 -38.41
CA GLU A 14 10.85 26.56 -36.99
C GLU A 14 9.77 27.10 -36.05
N LEU A 15 9.18 28.26 -36.38
CA LEU A 15 8.07 28.85 -35.62
C LEU A 15 6.80 27.99 -35.71
N GLU A 16 6.47 27.44 -36.88
CA GLU A 16 5.34 26.52 -37.06
C GLU A 16 5.52 25.25 -36.24
N GLN A 17 6.74 24.68 -36.21
CA GLN A 17 7.08 23.55 -35.34
C GLN A 17 6.94 23.89 -33.86
N GLN A 18 7.39 25.09 -33.44
CA GLN A 18 7.25 25.55 -32.06
C GLN A 18 5.78 25.76 -31.67
N VAL A 19 4.96 26.38 -32.54
CA VAL A 19 3.53 26.58 -32.31
C VAL A 19 2.82 25.24 -32.15
N ARG A 20 3.15 24.27 -33.00
CA ARG A 20 2.60 22.91 -32.91
C ARG A 20 2.96 22.23 -31.59
N LEU A 21 4.23 22.30 -31.19
CA LEU A 21 4.71 21.72 -29.94
C LEU A 21 4.07 22.38 -28.71
N LEU A 22 3.90 23.71 -28.73
CA LEU A 22 3.21 24.45 -27.67
C LEU A 22 1.74 24.08 -27.58
N ARG A 23 1.04 23.92 -28.71
CA ARG A 23 -0.36 23.45 -28.73
C ARG A 23 -0.50 22.06 -28.11
N GLU A 24 0.37 21.12 -28.49
CA GLU A 24 0.42 19.78 -27.88
C GLU A 24 0.64 19.84 -26.35
N GLN A 25 1.53 20.70 -25.87
CA GLN A 25 1.77 20.89 -24.44
C GLN A 25 0.55 21.47 -23.71
N VAL A 26 -0.10 22.49 -24.27
CA VAL A 26 -1.32 23.09 -23.70
C VAL A 26 -2.45 22.07 -23.65
N ASP A 27 -2.62 21.26 -24.69
CA ASP A 27 -3.65 20.24 -24.73
C ASP A 27 -3.42 19.15 -23.68
N PHE A 28 -2.18 18.70 -23.53
CA PHE A 28 -1.78 17.75 -22.49
C PHE A 28 -2.02 18.31 -21.07
N LEU A 29 -1.60 19.55 -20.80
CA LEU A 29 -1.80 20.18 -19.49
C LEU A 29 -3.29 20.38 -19.19
N THR A 30 -4.07 20.77 -20.20
CA THR A 30 -5.53 20.92 -20.09
C THR A 30 -6.18 19.57 -19.75
N ARG A 31 -5.77 18.47 -20.40
CA ARG A 31 -6.23 17.11 -20.09
C ARG A 31 -5.84 16.68 -18.66
N LYS A 32 -4.62 17.01 -18.22
CA LYS A 32 -4.15 16.67 -16.87
C LYS A 32 -4.88 17.43 -15.76
N LEU A 33 -5.27 18.68 -16.03
CA LEU A 33 -5.97 19.54 -15.07
C LEU A 33 -7.48 19.30 -15.06
N TYR A 34 -8.11 19.22 -16.24
CA TYR A 34 -9.58 19.24 -16.41
C TYR A 34 -10.16 17.96 -17.02
N GLY A 35 -9.34 17.03 -17.51
CA GLY A 35 -9.81 15.76 -18.07
C GLY A 35 -10.24 14.77 -16.99
N THR A 36 -11.06 13.79 -17.38
CA THR A 36 -11.37 12.63 -16.53
C THR A 36 -10.07 11.87 -16.23
N LYS A 37 -9.70 11.78 -14.95
CA LYS A 37 -8.46 11.12 -14.52
C LYS A 37 -8.59 9.60 -14.45
N SER A 38 -9.72 9.03 -14.87
CA SER A 38 -9.93 7.59 -15.02
C SER A 38 -9.78 7.19 -16.49
N GLU A 39 -8.81 6.30 -16.77
CA GLU A 39 -8.66 5.63 -18.06
C GLU A 39 -9.79 4.60 -18.23
N LYS A 40 -11.02 5.03 -18.52
CA LYS A 40 -12.13 4.11 -18.82
C LYS A 40 -11.98 3.58 -20.25
N THR A 41 -11.21 2.51 -20.42
CA THR A 41 -11.37 1.57 -21.54
C THR A 41 -11.85 0.26 -20.92
N SER A 42 -13.02 -0.23 -21.34
CA SER A 42 -13.77 -1.33 -20.72
C SER A 42 -13.02 -2.67 -20.58
N ALA A 43 -11.80 -2.79 -21.10
CA ALA A 43 -11.00 -4.01 -21.06
C ALA A 43 -9.99 -4.09 -19.89
N LEU A 44 -9.66 -2.98 -19.22
CA LEU A 44 -8.63 -2.95 -18.16
C LEU A 44 -8.93 -1.84 -17.15
N GLU A 45 -9.63 -2.17 -16.07
CA GLU A 45 -9.62 -1.35 -14.85
C GLU A 45 -8.25 -1.49 -14.19
N ILE A 46 -7.28 -0.68 -14.61
CA ILE A 46 -6.02 -0.53 -13.85
C ILE A 46 -6.31 0.50 -12.76
N GLU A 47 -6.38 0.04 -11.51
CA GLU A 47 -6.73 0.83 -10.33
C GLU A 47 -5.77 2.01 -10.08
N GLY A 48 -6.04 3.13 -10.75
CA GLY A 48 -5.43 4.43 -10.49
C GLY A 48 -6.10 5.24 -9.36
N GLN A 49 -5.39 6.27 -8.93
CA GLN A 49 -5.49 7.07 -7.69
C GLN A 49 -6.76 7.93 -7.47
N MET A 50 -7.91 7.63 -8.09
CA MET A 50 -8.85 8.69 -8.46
C MET A 50 -10.29 8.65 -7.94
N SER A 51 -10.69 7.70 -7.08
CA SER A 51 -12.05 7.69 -6.52
C SER A 51 -12.08 7.40 -5.01
N LEU A 52 -11.22 8.07 -4.24
CA LEU A 52 -11.08 7.81 -2.80
C LEU A 52 -11.85 8.78 -1.88
N PHE A 53 -12.30 9.94 -2.38
CA PHE A 53 -12.94 10.96 -1.53
C PHE A 53 -14.42 11.18 -1.83
N ASN A 54 -14.98 10.43 -2.79
CA ASN A 54 -16.41 10.45 -3.12
C ASN A 54 -17.09 9.15 -2.70
N GLU A 55 -16.55 8.40 -1.73
CA GLU A 55 -17.11 7.12 -1.29
C GLU A 55 -18.60 7.23 -0.95
N MET A 56 -19.00 8.27 -0.21
CA MET A 56 -20.40 8.50 0.15
C MET A 56 -21.31 8.69 -1.07
N GLU A 57 -20.87 9.38 -2.12
CA GLU A 57 -21.68 9.65 -3.32
C GLU A 57 -21.58 8.53 -4.37
N SER A 58 -20.47 7.81 -4.40
CA SER A 58 -20.21 6.70 -5.32
C SER A 58 -20.77 5.36 -4.81
N CYS A 59 -20.89 5.22 -3.49
CA CYS A 59 -21.46 4.05 -2.83
C CYS A 59 -22.88 4.31 -2.29
N ALA A 60 -23.32 5.57 -2.21
CA ALA A 60 -24.75 5.86 -2.09
C ALA A 60 -25.41 5.40 -3.38
N ASP A 61 -26.21 4.35 -3.26
CA ASP A 61 -27.22 4.02 -4.24
C ASP A 61 -28.46 4.84 -3.84
N PRO A 62 -28.80 5.95 -4.53
CA PRO A 62 -30.02 6.70 -4.25
C PRO A 62 -31.31 5.89 -4.52
N ASP A 63 -31.20 4.73 -5.19
CA ASP A 63 -32.27 3.74 -5.34
C ASP A 63 -32.18 2.60 -4.29
N ALA A 64 -31.29 2.72 -3.28
CA ALA A 64 -31.26 1.82 -2.14
C ALA A 64 -32.53 2.00 -1.30
N HIS A 65 -33.48 1.11 -1.53
CA HIS A 65 -34.76 1.06 -0.83
C HIS A 65 -34.56 1.05 0.69
N GLU A 66 -35.06 2.08 1.38
CA GLU A 66 -35.37 1.99 2.82
C GLU A 66 -36.30 0.79 3.00
N PRO A 67 -35.98 -0.17 3.88
CA PRO A 67 -36.64 -1.46 3.84
C PRO A 67 -38.09 -1.32 4.29
N ASP A 68 -39.03 -1.50 3.36
CA ASP A 68 -40.38 -1.96 3.66
C ASP A 68 -40.95 -2.89 2.56
N LEU A 69 -41.94 -3.67 2.99
CA LEU A 69 -42.37 -5.01 2.57
C LEU A 69 -42.72 -5.25 1.07
N VAL A 70 -42.74 -6.54 0.73
CA VAL A 70 -42.70 -7.22 -0.58
C VAL A 70 -43.91 -6.98 -1.51
N GLU A 71 -43.68 -6.83 -2.84
CA GLU A 71 -44.07 -7.79 -3.91
C GLU A 71 -43.41 -7.46 -5.26
N VAL A 72 -43.24 -8.51 -6.09
CA VAL A 72 -42.28 -8.61 -7.22
C VAL A 72 -43.00 -8.60 -8.56
N GLU A 73 -42.43 -7.97 -9.60
CA GLU A 73 -42.19 -8.61 -10.92
C GLU A 73 -41.35 -7.75 -11.91
N LYS A 74 -40.33 -8.40 -12.52
CA LYS A 74 -39.57 -8.02 -13.74
C LYS A 74 -38.26 -7.20 -13.69
N HIS A 75 -37.30 -7.52 -12.82
CA HIS A 75 -35.87 -7.39 -13.19
C HIS A 75 -35.00 -8.43 -12.47
N LEU A 76 -33.98 -8.98 -13.16
CA LEU A 76 -33.01 -9.91 -12.58
C LEU A 76 -32.14 -9.18 -11.55
N ARG A 77 -32.41 -9.38 -10.25
CA ARG A 77 -31.47 -9.12 -9.14
C ARG A 77 -30.73 -10.42 -8.79
N LYS A 78 -29.46 -10.33 -8.40
CA LYS A 78 -28.81 -11.42 -7.65
C LYS A 78 -29.67 -11.69 -6.40
N ARG A 79 -30.18 -12.92 -6.25
CA ARG A 79 -30.87 -13.35 -5.03
C ARG A 79 -29.92 -13.14 -3.85
N LYS A 80 -30.29 -12.29 -2.88
CA LYS A 80 -29.74 -12.40 -1.52
C LYS A 80 -30.15 -13.79 -1.04
N TYR A 81 -29.19 -14.70 -0.90
CA TYR A 81 -29.50 -16.04 -0.39
C TYR A 81 -29.78 -15.94 1.11
N ALA A 82 -30.75 -16.73 1.59
CA ALA A 82 -31.09 -16.79 3.01
C ALA A 82 -29.83 -17.08 3.85
N GLY A 83 -29.60 -16.30 4.91
CA GLY A 83 -28.44 -16.42 5.79
C GLY A 83 -27.28 -15.44 5.53
N GLN A 84 -27.36 -14.54 4.53
CA GLN A 84 -26.33 -13.51 4.32
C GLN A 84 -26.16 -12.59 5.55
N ARG A 85 -27.27 -12.15 6.17
CA ARG A 85 -27.23 -11.33 7.39
C ARG A 85 -26.64 -12.09 8.57
N GLU A 86 -27.00 -13.36 8.72
CA GLU A 86 -26.48 -14.23 9.80
C GLU A 86 -24.98 -14.48 9.67
N LYS A 87 -24.46 -14.61 8.44
CA LYS A 87 -23.02 -14.71 8.18
C LYS A 87 -22.27 -13.43 8.59
N LEU A 88 -22.86 -12.25 8.39
CA LEU A 88 -22.22 -10.97 8.74
C LEU A 88 -22.09 -10.74 10.26
N ILE A 89 -23.03 -11.29 11.05
CA ILE A 89 -23.09 -11.09 12.51
C ILE A 89 -22.69 -12.34 13.31
N LYS A 90 -22.11 -13.35 12.66
CA LYS A 90 -21.84 -14.66 13.28
C LYS A 90 -20.86 -14.54 14.46
N ASP A 91 -19.84 -13.69 14.30
CA ASP A 91 -18.72 -13.58 15.23
C ASP A 91 -18.87 -12.40 16.21
N ILE A 92 -19.99 -11.66 16.15
CA ILE A 92 -20.28 -10.54 17.06
C ILE A 92 -21.04 -11.07 18.29
N PRO A 93 -20.62 -10.74 19.53
CA PRO A 93 -21.35 -11.11 20.74
C PRO A 93 -22.81 -10.64 20.71
N ARG A 94 -23.74 -11.55 21.03
CA ARG A 94 -25.19 -11.24 21.07
C ARG A 94 -25.65 -10.98 22.49
N SER A 95 -26.31 -9.84 22.71
CA SER A 95 -27.07 -9.56 23.92
C SER A 95 -28.57 -9.59 23.60
N LYS A 96 -29.36 -10.24 24.46
CA LYS A 96 -30.82 -10.28 24.33
C LYS A 96 -31.43 -9.20 25.20
N VAL A 97 -32.03 -8.18 24.58
CA VAL A 97 -32.81 -7.16 25.27
C VAL A 97 -34.28 -7.55 25.19
N LEU A 98 -34.94 -7.73 26.34
CA LEU A 98 -36.36 -8.02 26.42
C LEU A 98 -37.11 -6.71 26.65
N HIS A 99 -38.09 -6.42 25.79
CA HIS A 99 -39.03 -5.31 25.99
C HIS A 99 -40.28 -5.87 26.66
N THR A 100 -40.55 -5.45 27.90
CA THR A 100 -41.73 -5.86 28.68
C THR A 100 -42.64 -4.67 28.92
N ILE A 101 -43.94 -4.93 29.04
CA ILE A 101 -44.92 -3.94 29.52
C ILE A 101 -44.60 -3.65 31.00
N ASP A 102 -44.69 -2.38 31.41
CA ASP A 102 -44.50 -1.99 32.81
C ASP A 102 -45.49 -2.74 33.71
N GLU A 103 -45.07 -3.15 34.91
CA GLU A 103 -45.89 -3.96 35.82
C GLU A 103 -47.26 -3.33 36.12
N ARG A 104 -47.35 -1.99 36.08
CA ARG A 104 -48.61 -1.25 36.32
C ARG A 104 -49.60 -1.35 35.15
N GLU A 105 -49.11 -1.61 33.95
CA GLU A 105 -49.87 -1.68 32.71
C GLU A 105 -50.17 -3.14 32.30
N GLN A 106 -49.73 -4.13 33.09
CA GLN A 106 -50.03 -5.55 32.90
C GLN A 106 -51.46 -5.92 33.36
N ILE A 107 -52.43 -5.08 33.02
CA ILE A 107 -53.84 -5.26 33.33
C ILE A 107 -54.60 -5.35 32.01
N CYS A 108 -55.44 -6.38 31.87
CA CYS A 108 -56.24 -6.55 30.66
C CYS A 108 -57.28 -5.44 30.55
N GLU A 109 -57.21 -4.63 29.49
CA GLU A 109 -58.15 -3.52 29.24
C GLU A 109 -59.62 -3.96 29.11
N LYS A 110 -59.89 -5.24 28.84
CA LYS A 110 -61.25 -5.76 28.66
C LYS A 110 -61.92 -6.27 29.94
N CYS A 111 -61.15 -6.86 30.86
CA CYS A 111 -61.71 -7.53 32.04
C CYS A 111 -61.00 -7.16 33.37
N GLY A 112 -59.96 -6.31 33.33
CA GLY A 112 -59.26 -5.83 34.52
C GLY A 112 -58.38 -6.86 35.23
N SER A 113 -58.21 -8.07 34.68
CA SER A 113 -57.35 -9.10 35.27
C SER A 113 -55.88 -8.92 34.91
N ALA A 114 -54.96 -9.37 35.78
CA ALA A 114 -53.52 -9.34 35.51
C ALA A 114 -53.15 -10.19 34.28
N MET A 115 -52.28 -9.65 33.42
CA MET A 115 -51.81 -10.31 32.21
C MET A 115 -50.61 -11.23 32.54
N ALA A 116 -50.62 -12.45 32.00
CA ALA A 116 -49.51 -13.38 32.12
C ALA A 116 -48.67 -13.42 30.83
N LYS A 117 -47.35 -13.62 30.96
CA LYS A 117 -46.43 -13.74 29.82
C LYS A 117 -46.72 -15.02 29.03
N VAL A 118 -47.03 -14.87 27.73
CA VAL A 118 -47.36 -16.01 26.83
C VAL A 118 -46.15 -16.46 26.00
N GLY A 119 -45.25 -15.55 25.62
CA GLY A 119 -44.11 -15.88 24.78
C GLY A 119 -43.18 -14.69 24.51
N GLU A 120 -42.14 -14.93 23.73
CA GLU A 120 -41.20 -13.91 23.28
C GLU A 120 -41.12 -13.99 21.75
N GLU A 121 -41.32 -12.87 21.07
CA GLU A 121 -41.22 -12.77 19.63
C GLU A 121 -39.88 -12.11 19.24
N PHE A 122 -39.23 -12.64 18.20
CA PHE A 122 -38.06 -11.99 17.63
C PHE A 122 -38.52 -10.81 16.75
N VAL A 123 -38.19 -9.58 17.16
CA VAL A 123 -38.57 -8.37 16.43
C VAL A 123 -37.51 -7.98 15.40
N ARG A 124 -36.27 -7.75 15.84
CA ARG A 124 -35.17 -7.28 14.97
C ARG A 124 -33.80 -7.56 15.56
N THR A 125 -32.77 -7.43 14.73
CA THR A 125 -31.35 -7.43 15.15
C THR A 125 -30.74 -6.08 14.81
N GLU A 126 -30.11 -5.44 15.80
CA GLU A 126 -29.39 -4.19 15.65
C GLU A 126 -27.94 -4.41 16.10
N VAL A 127 -26.99 -3.79 15.39
CA VAL A 127 -25.58 -3.81 15.79
C VAL A 127 -25.30 -2.54 16.58
N GLN A 128 -24.99 -2.70 17.86
CA GLN A 128 -24.61 -1.58 18.72
C GLN A 128 -23.10 -1.33 18.62
N PHE A 129 -22.71 -0.10 18.28
CA PHE A 129 -21.31 0.33 18.37
C PHE A 129 -20.98 0.70 19.82
N ILE A 130 -20.06 -0.04 20.43
CA ILE A 130 -19.49 0.29 21.75
C ILE A 130 -18.11 0.89 21.49
N PRO A 131 -17.85 2.15 21.91
CA PRO A 131 -16.56 2.78 21.69
C PRO A 131 -15.45 2.03 22.43
N ALA A 132 -14.21 2.22 21.99
CA ALA A 132 -13.04 1.67 22.67
C ALA A 132 -13.01 2.13 24.14
N SER A 133 -12.56 1.27 25.05
CA SER A 133 -12.44 1.58 26.49
C SER A 133 -11.00 1.44 26.96
N LEU A 134 -10.55 2.33 27.84
CA LEU A 134 -9.20 2.31 28.40
C LEU A 134 -9.17 1.63 29.78
N LYS A 135 -8.09 0.91 30.07
CA LYS A 135 -7.82 0.29 31.38
C LYS A 135 -6.39 0.61 31.82
N VAL A 136 -6.24 1.10 33.04
CA VAL A 136 -4.93 1.26 33.70
C VAL A 136 -4.57 -0.07 34.37
N ILE A 137 -3.34 -0.54 34.16
CA ILE A 137 -2.83 -1.79 34.72
C ILE A 137 -1.57 -1.46 35.52
N ASP A 138 -1.66 -1.60 36.84
CA ASP A 138 -0.53 -1.44 37.75
C ASP A 138 0.15 -2.80 37.98
N HIS A 139 1.43 -2.88 37.63
CA HIS A 139 2.23 -4.10 37.79
C HIS A 139 3.00 -4.08 39.11
N TYR A 140 2.68 -5.00 40.01
CA TYR A 140 3.40 -5.23 41.28
C TYR A 140 4.21 -6.52 41.20
N ARG A 141 5.36 -6.56 41.88
CA ARG A 141 6.17 -7.78 42.03
C ARG A 141 6.43 -8.08 43.49
N GLU A 142 6.35 -9.35 43.85
CA GLU A 142 6.67 -9.83 45.18
C GLU A 142 8.19 -10.08 45.30
N THR A 143 8.71 -9.92 46.52
CA THR A 143 10.08 -10.28 46.87
C THR A 143 10.01 -11.38 47.91
N TYR A 144 10.61 -12.52 47.61
CA TYR A 144 10.68 -13.67 48.51
C TYR A 144 12.02 -13.66 49.23
N GLU A 145 12.02 -13.95 50.53
CA GLU A 145 13.24 -14.14 51.32
C GLU A 145 13.38 -15.61 51.76
N CYS A 146 14.59 -16.15 51.67
CA CYS A 146 14.88 -17.45 52.25
C CYS A 146 15.14 -17.30 53.77
N ARG A 147 14.16 -17.72 54.58
CA ARG A 147 14.23 -17.65 56.04
C ARG A 147 15.39 -18.46 56.63
N THR A 148 15.79 -19.55 55.99
CA THR A 148 16.89 -20.41 56.45
C THR A 148 18.25 -19.73 56.27
N CYS A 149 18.52 -19.21 55.08
CA CYS A 149 19.78 -18.51 54.80
C CYS A 149 19.91 -17.23 55.65
N ARG A 150 18.78 -16.53 55.90
CA ARG A 150 18.73 -15.39 56.83
C ARG A 150 19.17 -15.77 58.25
N LYS A 151 18.75 -16.92 58.77
CA LYS A 151 19.18 -17.42 60.10
C LYS A 151 20.66 -17.82 60.12
N ASN A 152 21.18 -18.33 59.01
CA ASN A 152 22.58 -18.72 58.85
C ASN A 152 23.52 -17.54 58.52
N GLY A 153 23.05 -16.29 58.64
CA GLY A 153 23.85 -15.08 58.41
C GLY A 153 24.07 -14.70 56.93
N THR A 154 23.44 -15.41 55.99
CA THR A 154 23.55 -15.18 54.54
C THR A 154 22.17 -14.87 53.95
N PRO A 155 21.63 -13.65 54.09
CA PRO A 155 20.29 -13.35 53.60
C PRO A 155 20.21 -13.49 52.08
N TYR A 156 19.29 -14.33 51.59
CA TYR A 156 18.97 -14.49 50.18
C TYR A 156 17.56 -13.95 49.91
N MET A 157 17.45 -13.07 48.92
CA MET A 157 16.18 -12.49 48.47
C MET A 157 16.09 -12.61 46.95
N GLU A 158 14.93 -13.02 46.47
CA GLU A 158 14.64 -13.18 45.05
C GLU A 158 13.36 -12.42 44.71
N LYS A 159 13.34 -11.76 43.55
CA LYS A 159 12.19 -10.98 43.09
C LYS A 159 11.54 -11.70 41.92
N SER A 160 10.21 -11.73 41.88
CA SER A 160 9.50 -12.28 40.72
C SER A 160 9.91 -11.54 39.43
N PRO A 161 10.12 -12.28 38.32
CA PRO A 161 10.37 -11.65 37.03
C PRO A 161 9.14 -10.85 36.59
N VAL A 162 9.37 -9.70 35.96
CA VAL A 162 8.32 -8.83 35.43
C VAL A 162 8.56 -8.68 33.94
N PRO A 163 7.51 -8.80 33.09
CA PRO A 163 7.67 -8.57 31.65
C PRO A 163 8.18 -7.16 31.40
N HIS A 164 9.08 -7.01 30.44
CA HIS A 164 9.62 -5.70 30.11
C HIS A 164 8.57 -4.90 29.31
N PRO A 165 8.33 -3.63 29.66
CA PRO A 165 7.44 -2.79 28.87
C PRO A 165 8.10 -2.39 27.55
N PRO A 166 7.32 -2.12 26.48
CA PRO A 166 7.87 -1.67 25.19
C PRO A 166 8.54 -0.29 25.28
N VAL A 167 8.13 0.55 26.25
CA VAL A 167 8.79 1.82 26.55
C VAL A 167 8.98 1.93 28.06
N MET A 168 10.23 2.02 28.50
CA MET A 168 10.57 2.13 29.92
C MET A 168 10.02 3.41 30.55
N HIS A 169 9.50 3.30 31.77
CA HIS A 169 8.94 4.42 32.57
C HIS A 169 7.84 5.21 31.84
N SER A 170 6.98 4.54 31.07
CA SER A 170 5.90 5.18 30.33
C SER A 170 4.57 4.44 30.48
N LEU A 171 3.46 5.13 30.17
CA LEU A 171 2.10 4.56 30.11
C LEU A 171 1.87 3.69 28.86
N ALA A 172 2.88 3.57 28.00
CA ALA A 172 2.78 2.87 26.73
C ALA A 172 2.79 1.36 26.95
N SER A 173 1.63 0.72 26.74
CA SER A 173 1.54 -0.72 26.62
C SER A 173 1.65 -1.17 25.16
N ALA A 174 1.91 -2.45 24.93
CA ALA A 174 1.95 -3.03 23.59
C ALA A 174 0.63 -2.80 22.82
N SER A 175 -0.52 -2.91 23.49
CA SER A 175 -1.83 -2.66 22.88
C SER A 175 -2.05 -1.19 22.52
N THR A 176 -1.64 -0.26 23.40
CA THR A 176 -1.75 1.18 23.14
C THR A 176 -0.93 1.58 21.92
N ILE A 177 0.31 1.08 21.83
CA ILE A 177 1.20 1.38 20.70
C ILE A 177 0.71 0.73 19.41
N ALA A 178 0.22 -0.53 19.48
CA ALA A 178 -0.36 -1.20 18.33
C ALA A 178 -1.58 -0.44 17.77
N TRP A 179 -2.45 0.09 18.65
CA TRP A 179 -3.57 0.94 18.23
C TRP A 179 -3.13 2.23 17.55
N LEU A 180 -2.11 2.92 18.11
CA LEU A 180 -1.51 4.11 17.49
C LEU A 180 -0.96 3.81 16.09
N ILE A 181 -0.28 2.66 15.94
CA ILE A 181 0.30 2.23 14.67
C ILE A 181 -0.80 1.91 13.66
N HIS A 182 -1.81 1.13 14.05
CA HIS A 182 -2.98 0.82 13.21
C HIS A 182 -3.63 2.11 12.68
N GLN A 183 -4.00 3.03 13.58
CA GLN A 183 -4.61 4.28 13.15
C GLN A 183 -3.73 5.11 12.23
N LYS A 184 -2.43 5.22 12.52
CA LYS A 184 -1.53 6.11 11.78
C LYS A 184 -1.11 5.54 10.42
N PHE A 185 -0.76 4.26 10.38
CA PHE A 185 -0.07 3.64 9.25
C PHE A 185 -0.99 2.75 8.41
N GLU A 186 -2.10 2.28 8.98
CA GLU A 186 -3.11 1.52 8.23
C GLU A 186 -4.31 2.39 7.86
N LEU A 187 -4.83 3.20 8.78
CA LEU A 187 -5.96 4.10 8.50
C LEU A 187 -5.54 5.52 8.05
N GLY A 188 -4.25 5.84 8.12
CA GLY A 188 -3.74 7.14 7.70
C GLY A 188 -4.18 8.32 8.59
N ILE A 189 -4.62 8.07 9.82
CA ILE A 189 -5.09 9.09 10.76
C ILE A 189 -3.87 9.80 11.39
N PRO A 190 -3.72 11.13 11.22
CA PRO A 190 -2.60 11.88 11.79
C PRO A 190 -2.69 11.98 13.32
N LEU A 191 -1.54 12.09 13.99
CA LEU A 191 -1.45 12.08 15.46
C LEU A 191 -2.27 13.18 16.15
N TYR A 192 -2.53 14.32 15.50
CA TYR A 192 -3.37 15.37 16.08
C TYR A 192 -4.86 15.00 16.14
N ARG A 193 -5.33 14.11 15.25
CA ARG A 193 -6.69 13.58 15.31
C ARG A 193 -6.78 12.49 16.37
N GLN A 194 -5.75 11.66 16.47
CA GLN A 194 -5.63 10.66 17.53
C GLN A 194 -5.60 11.34 18.92
N GLU A 195 -4.90 12.46 19.08
CA GLU A 195 -4.87 13.24 20.33
C GLU A 195 -6.29 13.60 20.82
N LYS A 196 -7.18 14.01 19.92
CA LYS A 196 -8.59 14.30 20.24
C LYS A 196 -9.39 13.05 20.60
N GLU A 197 -9.12 11.93 19.93
CA GLU A 197 -9.78 10.66 20.23
C GLU A 197 -9.36 10.15 21.62
N TRP A 198 -8.07 10.19 21.94
CA TRP A 198 -7.57 9.82 23.27
C TRP A 198 -8.16 10.71 24.37
N GLU A 199 -8.32 12.01 24.11
CA GLU A 199 -9.01 12.94 25.02
C GLU A 199 -10.48 12.56 25.23
N ALA A 200 -11.19 12.20 24.15
CA ALA A 200 -12.58 11.73 24.23
C ALA A 200 -12.72 10.40 25.01
N LEU A 201 -11.67 9.56 25.01
CA LEU A 201 -11.56 8.35 25.82
C LEU A 201 -11.17 8.63 27.28
N GLY A 202 -10.92 9.89 27.65
CA GLY A 202 -10.57 10.31 29.01
C GLY A 202 -9.08 10.31 29.33
N LEU A 203 -8.18 10.14 28.34
CA LEU A 203 -6.74 10.19 28.54
C LEU A 203 -6.11 11.32 27.70
N SER A 204 -5.65 12.38 28.36
CA SER A 204 -4.94 13.48 27.70
C SER A 204 -3.53 13.06 27.25
N LEU A 205 -3.43 12.53 26.03
CA LEU A 205 -2.18 12.04 25.46
C LEU A 205 -1.65 12.98 24.37
N SER A 206 -0.54 13.67 24.65
CA SER A 206 -0.01 14.66 23.72
C SER A 206 0.57 14.05 22.44
N ARG A 207 0.53 14.80 21.33
CA ARG A 207 1.24 14.46 20.08
C ARG A 207 2.72 14.16 20.26
N ALA A 208 3.40 14.91 21.13
CA ALA A 208 4.82 14.71 21.39
C ALA A 208 5.06 13.36 22.07
N THR A 209 4.21 12.99 23.03
CA THR A 209 4.27 11.70 23.72
C THR A 209 4.07 10.55 22.74
N MET A 210 3.01 10.59 21.92
CA MET A 210 2.76 9.56 20.90
C MET A 210 3.91 9.45 19.89
N SER A 211 4.43 10.59 19.41
CA SER A 211 5.57 10.60 18.50
C SER A 211 6.81 9.98 19.13
N ASN A 212 7.10 10.30 20.39
CA ASN A 212 8.25 9.73 21.10
C ASN A 212 8.09 8.22 21.32
N TRP A 213 6.88 7.75 21.65
CA TRP A 213 6.60 6.33 21.76
C TRP A 213 6.90 5.60 20.45
N LEU A 214 6.38 6.07 19.32
CA LEU A 214 6.62 5.48 18.00
C LEU A 214 8.11 5.46 17.64
N LEU A 215 8.85 6.53 17.95
CA LEU A 215 10.29 6.59 17.71
C LEU A 215 11.07 5.63 18.59
N CYS A 216 10.74 5.53 19.88
CA CYS A 216 11.41 4.64 20.82
C CYS A 216 11.17 3.18 20.44
N VAL A 217 9.92 2.76 20.25
CA VAL A 217 9.63 1.36 19.90
C VAL A 217 10.21 0.97 18.56
N TYR A 218 10.27 1.90 17.60
CA TYR A 218 10.93 1.64 16.34
C TYR A 218 12.42 1.40 16.52
N ARG A 219 13.10 2.34 17.19
CA ARG A 219 14.54 2.25 17.43
C ARG A 219 14.90 0.98 18.21
N ASP A 220 14.19 0.69 19.28
CA ASP A 220 14.58 -0.34 20.25
C ASP A 220 14.19 -1.75 19.77
N TRP A 221 13.05 -1.89 19.07
CA TRP A 221 12.49 -3.21 18.74
C TRP A 221 12.25 -3.38 17.24
N LEU A 222 11.34 -2.59 16.66
CA LEU A 222 10.80 -2.84 15.32
C LEU A 222 11.83 -2.70 14.19
N SER A 223 12.86 -1.86 14.37
CA SER A 223 13.92 -1.67 13.38
C SER A 223 14.75 -2.93 13.15
N HIS A 224 14.89 -3.79 14.16
CA HIS A 224 15.61 -5.06 14.05
C HIS A 224 14.82 -6.07 13.22
N VAL A 225 13.51 -6.17 13.45
CA VAL A 225 12.61 -7.01 12.64
C VAL A 225 12.55 -6.50 11.20
N ALA A 226 12.45 -5.18 10.99
CA ALA A 226 12.52 -4.59 9.66
C ALA A 226 13.87 -4.88 8.98
N GLY A 227 14.98 -4.79 9.72
CA GLY A 227 16.31 -5.15 9.23
C GLY A 227 16.42 -6.62 8.83
N ARG A 228 15.80 -7.53 9.59
CA ARG A 228 15.74 -8.96 9.26
C ARG A 228 14.91 -9.20 8.00
N LEU A 229 13.74 -8.56 7.88
CA LEU A 229 12.91 -8.59 6.67
C LEU A 229 13.68 -8.12 5.43
N ARG A 230 14.53 -7.08 5.56
CA ARG A 230 15.40 -6.64 4.47
C ARG A 230 16.35 -7.74 4.01
N GLN A 231 16.96 -8.47 4.94
CA GLN A 231 17.88 -9.56 4.60
C GLN A 231 17.15 -10.66 3.85
N GLU A 232 15.97 -11.05 4.30
CA GLU A 232 15.16 -12.08 3.65
C GLU A 232 14.67 -11.63 2.27
N LEU A 233 14.29 -10.35 2.11
CA LEU A 233 13.93 -9.78 0.82
C LEU A 233 15.09 -9.86 -0.18
N LEU A 234 16.32 -9.53 0.24
CA LEU A 234 17.50 -9.55 -0.64
C LEU A 234 17.97 -10.97 -1.01
N LYS A 235 17.46 -12.01 -0.35
CA LYS A 235 17.69 -13.41 -0.77
C LYS A 235 16.76 -13.86 -1.89
N GLN A 236 15.68 -13.12 -2.16
CA GLN A 236 14.72 -13.47 -3.20
C GLN A 236 15.30 -13.16 -4.58
N GLU A 237 14.84 -13.86 -5.62
CA GLU A 237 15.36 -13.68 -6.98
C GLU A 237 14.68 -12.54 -7.76
N TYR A 238 13.49 -12.11 -7.34
CA TYR A 238 12.66 -11.16 -8.07
C TYR A 238 12.15 -10.05 -7.15
N LEU A 239 12.46 -8.81 -7.52
CA LEU A 239 12.02 -7.63 -6.78
C LEU A 239 11.22 -6.69 -7.67
N HIS A 240 10.29 -5.98 -7.06
CA HIS A 240 9.55 -4.85 -7.61
C HIS A 240 9.96 -3.60 -6.85
N ILE A 241 10.31 -2.52 -7.57
CA ILE A 241 10.84 -1.30 -6.95
C ILE A 241 10.13 -0.09 -7.52
N ASP A 242 9.68 0.80 -6.65
CA ASP A 242 9.07 2.07 -7.02
C ASP A 242 9.38 3.13 -5.95
N GLU A 243 9.14 4.39 -6.26
CA GLU A 243 9.41 5.48 -5.35
C GLU A 243 8.39 6.62 -5.47
N THR A 244 8.10 7.25 -4.33
CA THR A 244 7.22 8.42 -4.27
C THR A 244 7.85 9.54 -3.46
N HIS A 245 7.54 10.79 -3.83
CA HIS A 245 8.06 11.94 -3.11
C HIS A 245 7.51 12.03 -1.69
N VAL A 246 8.28 12.60 -0.78
CA VAL A 246 7.85 12.95 0.57
C VAL A 246 8.64 14.18 1.01
N GLN A 247 7.95 15.13 1.63
CA GLN A 247 8.61 16.28 2.22
C GLN A 247 9.08 15.93 3.63
N VAL A 248 10.36 16.15 3.91
CA VAL A 248 10.95 15.90 5.22
C VAL A 248 11.61 17.17 5.74
N LEU A 249 11.21 17.56 6.95
CA LEU A 249 11.73 18.76 7.60
C LEU A 249 13.03 18.44 8.35
N LYS A 250 13.83 19.47 8.62
CA LYS A 250 15.03 19.40 9.48
C LYS A 250 16.08 18.39 8.97
N GLU A 251 16.19 18.25 7.66
CA GLU A 251 17.28 17.52 7.02
C GLU A 251 18.59 18.32 7.14
N PRO A 252 19.67 17.72 7.68
CA PRO A 252 20.96 18.40 7.79
C PRO A 252 21.45 18.89 6.42
N GLY A 253 21.74 20.19 6.30
CA GLY A 253 22.26 20.79 5.07
C GLY A 253 21.25 20.91 3.92
N ARG A 254 19.95 20.69 4.15
CA ARG A 254 18.91 20.80 3.11
C ARG A 254 17.78 21.73 3.54
N LYS A 255 17.08 22.29 2.56
CA LYS A 255 15.91 23.14 2.82
C LYS A 255 14.71 22.26 3.17
N ASN A 256 13.83 22.75 4.03
CA ASN A 256 12.58 22.06 4.37
C ASN A 256 11.64 21.84 3.16
N THR A 257 11.85 22.55 2.05
CA THR A 257 11.12 22.42 0.79
C THR A 257 11.80 21.48 -0.20
N SER A 258 12.89 20.83 0.18
CA SER A 258 13.58 19.88 -0.67
C SER A 258 12.79 18.58 -0.79
N ASP A 259 12.76 18.03 -1.99
CA ASP A 259 12.15 16.73 -2.23
C ASP A 259 13.01 15.61 -1.66
N SER A 260 12.37 14.76 -0.87
CA SER A 260 12.90 13.49 -0.42
C SER A 260 11.98 12.37 -0.92
N TYR A 261 12.41 11.11 -0.78
CA TYR A 261 11.74 10.00 -1.43
C TYR A 261 11.54 8.84 -0.46
N MET A 262 10.36 8.24 -0.55
CA MET A 262 10.07 6.94 0.02
C MET A 262 10.20 5.91 -1.09
N TRP A 263 11.13 4.99 -0.93
CA TRP A 263 11.34 3.86 -1.83
C TRP A 263 10.58 2.66 -1.29
N VAL A 264 9.97 1.88 -2.18
CA VAL A 264 9.40 0.58 -1.84
C VAL A 264 10.15 -0.50 -2.62
N TYR A 265 10.50 -1.58 -1.94
CA TYR A 265 11.06 -2.80 -2.50
C TYR A 265 10.14 -3.93 -2.06
N CYS A 266 9.51 -4.62 -3.00
CA CYS A 266 8.61 -5.71 -2.67
C CYS A 266 8.91 -6.98 -3.45
N SER A 267 8.59 -8.11 -2.81
CA SER A 267 8.59 -9.43 -3.44
C SER A 267 7.55 -9.51 -4.56
N ILE A 268 7.67 -10.51 -5.44
CA ILE A 268 6.60 -10.85 -6.40
C ILE A 268 5.32 -11.33 -5.70
N ARG A 269 4.20 -11.33 -6.44
CA ARG A 269 2.87 -11.69 -5.93
C ARG A 269 2.81 -13.10 -5.36
N ASP A 270 3.40 -14.07 -6.06
CA ASP A 270 3.33 -15.49 -5.72
C ASP A 270 4.47 -15.96 -4.80
N CYS A 271 5.14 -15.01 -4.14
CA CYS A 271 6.19 -15.33 -3.18
C CYS A 271 5.58 -15.97 -1.91
N LYS A 272 6.19 -17.07 -1.43
CA LYS A 272 5.79 -17.73 -0.18
C LYS A 272 6.02 -16.89 1.07
N GLN A 273 7.00 -16.00 1.01
CA GLN A 273 7.42 -15.13 2.12
C GLN A 273 7.37 -13.67 1.62
N PRO A 274 6.16 -13.13 1.39
CA PRO A 274 6.03 -11.82 0.80
C PRO A 274 6.55 -10.76 1.75
N VAL A 275 7.35 -9.82 1.23
CA VAL A 275 7.91 -8.69 1.98
C VAL A 275 7.65 -7.40 1.22
N ARG A 276 7.19 -6.37 1.94
CA ARG A 276 6.98 -5.02 1.42
C ARG A 276 7.85 -4.07 2.24
N TYR A 277 9.03 -3.75 1.74
CA TYR A 277 10.02 -2.97 2.46
C TYR A 277 10.03 -1.51 2.00
N PHE A 278 9.87 -0.59 2.95
CA PHE A 278 9.92 0.85 2.72
C PHE A 278 11.23 1.43 3.24
N GLU A 279 11.84 2.32 2.45
CA GLU A 279 13.05 3.02 2.82
C GLU A 279 12.92 4.53 2.55
N TYR A 280 13.19 5.33 3.57
CA TYR A 280 13.32 6.76 3.42
C TYR A 280 14.73 7.12 2.91
N GLN A 281 14.80 7.95 1.86
CA GLN A 281 16.06 8.50 1.36
C GLN A 281 15.94 10.00 1.04
N PRO A 282 17.01 10.79 1.26
CA PRO A 282 17.04 12.23 0.99
C PRO A 282 17.13 12.56 -0.52
N GLY A 283 16.84 11.64 -1.42
CA GLY A 283 16.77 11.97 -2.84
C GLY A 283 16.37 10.80 -3.71
N ARG A 284 16.30 11.06 -5.01
CA ARG A 284 15.95 10.08 -6.05
C ARG A 284 17.15 9.49 -6.80
N GLY A 285 18.36 9.95 -6.52
CA GLY A 285 19.55 9.57 -7.31
C GLY A 285 19.86 8.06 -7.24
N GLY A 286 20.46 7.52 -8.31
CA GLY A 286 20.76 6.08 -8.42
C GLY A 286 21.65 5.48 -7.33
N LYS A 287 22.39 6.33 -6.60
CA LYS A 287 23.19 5.91 -5.43
C LYS A 287 22.38 5.23 -4.33
N TYR A 288 21.08 5.53 -4.22
CA TYR A 288 20.23 4.94 -3.18
C TYR A 288 19.83 3.49 -3.49
N PRO A 289 19.22 3.19 -4.66
CA PRO A 289 18.97 1.80 -5.03
C PRO A 289 20.27 0.99 -5.20
N GLU A 290 21.37 1.62 -5.65
CA GLU A 290 22.69 0.98 -5.71
C GLU A 290 23.20 0.56 -4.31
N ALA A 291 23.04 1.42 -3.30
CA ALA A 291 23.40 1.09 -1.92
C ALA A 291 22.48 0.03 -1.31
N PHE A 292 21.18 0.07 -1.62
CA PHE A 292 20.21 -0.88 -1.10
C PHE A 292 20.45 -2.30 -1.66
N LEU A 293 20.65 -2.41 -2.98
CA LEU A 293 20.82 -3.65 -3.75
C LEU A 293 22.28 -4.11 -3.86
N LYS A 294 23.16 -3.62 -2.99
CA LYS A 294 24.58 -3.96 -3.05
C LYS A 294 24.79 -5.47 -2.91
N GLY A 295 25.32 -6.10 -3.97
CA GLY A 295 25.58 -7.55 -4.02
C GLY A 295 24.38 -8.41 -4.43
N TYR A 296 23.24 -7.80 -4.76
CA TYR A 296 22.07 -8.50 -5.28
C TYR A 296 22.28 -8.90 -6.75
N THR A 297 21.85 -10.11 -7.14
CA THR A 297 22.10 -10.67 -8.48
C THR A 297 20.84 -11.20 -9.19
N GLY A 298 19.66 -10.75 -8.78
CA GLY A 298 18.39 -11.19 -9.37
C GLY A 298 17.77 -10.21 -10.37
N TYR A 299 16.48 -10.42 -10.63
CA TYR A 299 15.64 -9.57 -11.47
C TYR A 299 15.04 -8.43 -10.67
N ILE A 300 15.03 -7.23 -11.25
CA ILE A 300 14.32 -6.06 -10.69
C ILE A 300 13.31 -5.52 -11.69
N HIS A 301 12.09 -5.27 -11.23
CA HIS A 301 11.01 -4.67 -12.01
C HIS A 301 10.89 -3.20 -11.63
N THR A 302 11.11 -2.32 -12.60
CA THR A 302 11.12 -0.86 -12.38
C THR A 302 10.43 -0.12 -13.53
N ASP A 303 10.21 1.18 -13.39
CA ASP A 303 10.02 2.05 -14.55
C ASP A 303 11.38 2.27 -15.26
N ALA A 304 11.37 2.94 -16.42
CA ALA A 304 12.60 3.30 -17.12
C ALA A 304 13.32 4.53 -16.52
N TYR A 305 13.19 4.76 -15.20
CA TYR A 305 13.93 5.83 -14.55
C TYR A 305 15.44 5.54 -14.59
N SER A 306 16.19 6.52 -15.10
CA SER A 306 17.64 6.42 -15.25
C SER A 306 18.41 6.19 -13.94
N GLY A 307 17.81 6.44 -12.77
CA GLY A 307 18.45 6.17 -11.48
C GLY A 307 18.76 4.69 -11.27
N TYR A 308 17.99 3.79 -11.87
CA TYR A 308 18.23 2.35 -11.77
C TYR A 308 19.36 1.86 -12.70
N ASN A 309 19.82 2.66 -13.66
CA ASN A 309 20.89 2.28 -14.58
C ASN A 309 22.24 2.06 -13.87
N GLY A 310 22.42 2.62 -12.67
CA GLY A 310 23.63 2.47 -11.87
C GLY A 310 23.74 1.14 -11.11
N VAL A 311 22.65 0.38 -11.00
CA VAL A 311 22.64 -0.90 -10.26
C VAL A 311 23.30 -1.98 -11.12
N LYS A 312 24.40 -2.54 -10.64
CA LYS A 312 25.18 -3.56 -11.36
C LYS A 312 24.81 -4.97 -10.90
N GLY A 313 24.96 -5.94 -11.82
CA GLY A 313 24.76 -7.36 -11.51
C GLY A 313 23.30 -7.81 -11.49
N VAL A 314 22.37 -6.95 -11.90
CA VAL A 314 20.93 -7.22 -11.90
C VAL A 314 20.37 -7.24 -13.31
N THR A 315 19.33 -8.05 -13.52
CA THR A 315 18.57 -8.03 -14.78
C THR A 315 17.34 -7.14 -14.60
N ARG A 316 17.24 -6.08 -15.41
CA ARG A 316 16.17 -5.10 -15.29
C ARG A 316 15.00 -5.44 -16.20
N CYS A 317 13.81 -5.55 -15.63
CA CYS A 317 12.55 -5.74 -16.34
C CYS A 317 11.76 -4.44 -16.28
N LEU A 318 11.48 -3.83 -17.44
CA LEU A 318 10.75 -2.56 -17.48
C LEU A 318 9.24 -2.74 -17.56
N CYS A 319 8.54 -1.84 -16.85
CA CYS A 319 7.09 -1.85 -16.78
C CYS A 319 6.43 -1.40 -18.10
N TYR A 320 5.70 -2.31 -18.75
CA TYR A 320 4.93 -2.00 -19.95
C TYR A 320 3.75 -1.05 -19.69
N THR A 321 3.23 -0.98 -18.45
CA THR A 321 2.18 -0.01 -18.09
C THR A 321 2.67 1.42 -18.26
N HIS A 322 3.94 1.70 -17.91
CA HIS A 322 4.57 3.01 -18.11
C HIS A 322 4.81 3.29 -19.59
N LEU A 323 5.27 2.29 -20.35
CA LEU A 323 5.42 2.39 -21.81
C LEU A 323 4.09 2.73 -22.49
N ARG A 324 3.02 1.99 -22.16
CA ARG A 324 1.65 2.23 -22.66
C ARG A 324 1.18 3.64 -22.29
N ARG A 325 1.37 4.07 -21.03
CA ARG A 325 0.99 5.43 -20.58
C ARG A 325 1.70 6.50 -21.41
N ALA A 326 2.97 6.32 -21.76
CA ALA A 326 3.69 7.28 -22.60
C ALA A 326 3.03 7.48 -23.97
N PHE A 327 2.50 6.42 -24.59
CA PHE A 327 1.74 6.53 -25.85
C PHE A 327 0.32 7.07 -25.65
N VAL A 328 -0.36 6.74 -24.55
CA VAL A 328 -1.68 7.32 -24.21
C VAL A 328 -1.59 8.83 -23.99
N ASP A 329 -0.54 9.30 -23.34
CA ASP A 329 -0.25 10.72 -23.11
C ASP A 329 0.07 11.47 -24.42
N ALA A 330 0.43 10.74 -25.48
CA ALA A 330 0.70 11.28 -26.81
C ALA A 330 -0.54 11.31 -27.74
N LEU A 331 -1.71 10.82 -27.29
CA LEU A 331 -2.94 10.86 -28.07
C LEU A 331 -3.49 12.31 -28.20
N PRO A 332 -3.84 12.76 -29.42
CA PRO A 332 -4.43 14.08 -29.65
C PRO A 332 -5.89 14.16 -29.18
N LYS A 333 -6.42 15.39 -29.01
CA LYS A 333 -7.83 15.65 -28.62
C LYS A 333 -8.84 15.17 -29.67
N ASP A 334 -8.50 15.31 -30.94
CA ASP A 334 -9.36 14.90 -32.06
C ASP A 334 -8.93 13.52 -32.58
N LEU A 335 -9.70 12.48 -32.20
CA LEU A 335 -9.50 11.08 -32.61
C LEU A 335 -9.62 10.84 -34.13
N HIS A 336 -9.91 11.87 -34.91
CA HIS A 336 -10.14 11.80 -36.36
C HIS A 336 -8.91 12.13 -37.22
N GLY A 337 -7.78 12.54 -36.62
CA GLY A 337 -6.54 12.87 -37.34
C GLY A 337 -5.61 11.67 -37.61
N THR A 338 -4.78 11.75 -38.65
CA THR A 338 -3.73 10.75 -38.97
C THR A 338 -2.70 10.57 -37.85
N GLU A 339 -2.44 11.62 -37.06
CA GLU A 339 -1.55 11.57 -35.89
C GLU A 339 -2.19 10.89 -34.68
N ALA A 340 -3.52 10.78 -34.62
CA ALA A 340 -4.20 9.93 -33.65
C ALA A 340 -3.94 8.45 -33.93
N SER A 341 -3.63 8.09 -35.18
CA SER A 341 -3.44 6.71 -35.61
C SER A 341 -2.21 6.05 -35.00
N LYS A 342 -1.04 6.71 -34.94
CA LYS A 342 0.20 6.07 -34.47
C LYS A 342 0.20 5.77 -32.95
N PRO A 343 -0.11 6.73 -32.05
CA PRO A 343 -0.18 6.42 -30.63
C PRO A 343 -1.33 5.45 -30.31
N ALA A 344 -2.45 5.52 -31.03
CA ALA A 344 -3.54 4.54 -30.88
C ALA A 344 -3.11 3.14 -31.32
N GLU A 345 -2.41 3.01 -32.45
CA GLU A 345 -1.86 1.75 -32.94
C GLU A 345 -0.86 1.16 -31.94
N ALA A 346 0.03 1.99 -31.37
CA ALA A 346 0.93 1.56 -30.30
C ALA A 346 0.16 0.99 -29.10
N VAL A 347 -0.87 1.69 -28.64
CA VAL A 347 -1.69 1.23 -27.50
C VAL A 347 -2.41 -0.07 -27.83
N VAL A 348 -2.97 -0.23 -29.03
CA VAL A 348 -3.60 -1.49 -29.47
C VAL A 348 -2.60 -2.65 -29.49
N ARG A 349 -1.39 -2.43 -30.02
CA ARG A 349 -0.32 -3.44 -30.03
C ARG A 349 0.09 -3.85 -28.62
N LEU A 350 0.24 -2.88 -27.71
CA LEU A 350 0.60 -3.15 -26.31
C LEU A 350 -0.54 -3.84 -25.54
N ASN A 351 -1.80 -3.49 -25.79
CA ASN A 351 -2.96 -4.12 -25.15
C ASN A 351 -3.03 -5.62 -25.45
N LYS A 352 -2.67 -6.05 -26.66
CA LYS A 352 -2.61 -7.48 -27.01
C LYS A 352 -1.65 -8.28 -26.11
N LEU A 353 -0.53 -7.68 -25.68
CA LEU A 353 0.40 -8.33 -24.76
C LEU A 353 -0.26 -8.54 -23.39
N PHE A 354 -0.97 -7.53 -22.88
CA PHE A 354 -1.71 -7.66 -21.62
C PHE A 354 -2.88 -8.66 -21.70
N GLU A 355 -3.51 -8.81 -22.87
CA GLU A 355 -4.53 -9.84 -23.10
C GLU A 355 -3.93 -11.24 -23.02
N ILE A 356 -2.76 -11.46 -23.64
CA ILE A 356 -2.04 -12.73 -23.55
C ILE A 356 -1.62 -13.00 -22.10
N GLU A 357 -1.01 -12.04 -21.40
CA GLU A 357 -0.60 -12.23 -19.99
C GLU A 357 -1.76 -12.59 -19.06
N LYS A 358 -2.99 -12.13 -19.33
CA LYS A 358 -4.18 -12.56 -18.58
C LYS A 358 -4.53 -14.03 -18.82
N GLU A 359 -4.38 -14.50 -20.06
CA GLU A 359 -4.60 -15.92 -20.38
C GLU A 359 -3.53 -16.83 -19.76
N LEU A 360 -2.31 -16.29 -19.56
CA LEU A 360 -1.19 -17.00 -18.94
C LEU A 360 -1.21 -16.93 -17.39
N GLU A 361 -2.18 -16.23 -16.79
CA GLU A 361 -2.26 -16.10 -15.33
C GLU A 361 -2.59 -17.46 -14.68
N GLY A 362 -1.76 -17.89 -13.73
CA GLY A 362 -1.90 -19.17 -13.03
C GLY A 362 -1.23 -20.37 -13.69
N LEU A 363 -0.58 -20.21 -14.84
CA LEU A 363 0.31 -21.23 -15.41
C LEU A 363 1.61 -21.36 -14.60
N ASP A 364 2.23 -22.54 -14.67
CA ASP A 364 3.56 -22.77 -14.11
C ASP A 364 4.61 -21.89 -14.81
N PRO A 365 5.65 -21.38 -14.11
CA PRO A 365 6.65 -20.48 -14.69
C PRO A 365 7.31 -21.00 -15.97
N GLU A 366 7.60 -22.30 -16.08
CA GLU A 366 8.24 -22.87 -17.28
C GLU A 366 7.29 -22.86 -18.48
N GLN A 367 6.02 -23.19 -18.26
CA GLN A 367 4.99 -23.12 -19.30
C GLN A 367 4.73 -21.69 -19.72
N LYS A 368 4.63 -20.77 -18.75
CA LYS A 368 4.44 -19.34 -19.00
C LYS A 368 5.57 -18.78 -19.86
N LYS A 369 6.83 -19.12 -19.55
CA LYS A 369 8.00 -18.74 -20.36
C LYS A 369 7.91 -19.25 -21.79
N LYS A 370 7.52 -20.51 -21.98
CA LYS A 370 7.38 -21.10 -23.33
C LYS A 370 6.32 -20.36 -24.16
N GLU A 371 5.13 -20.16 -23.59
CA GLU A 371 4.03 -19.45 -24.25
C GLU A 371 4.39 -18.00 -24.58
N ARG A 372 5.13 -17.31 -23.70
CA ARG A 372 5.67 -15.97 -23.95
C ARG A 372 6.61 -15.94 -25.16
N ILE A 373 7.51 -16.92 -25.27
CA ILE A 373 8.43 -17.03 -26.40
C ILE A 373 7.66 -17.31 -27.72
N ASP A 374 6.66 -18.17 -27.68
CA ASP A 374 5.91 -18.56 -28.88
C ASP A 374 4.93 -17.47 -29.35
N ARG A 375 4.28 -16.75 -28.41
CA ARG A 375 3.19 -15.80 -28.70
C ARG A 375 3.59 -14.33 -28.58
N GLU A 376 4.31 -13.95 -27.53
CA GLU A 376 4.60 -12.54 -27.24
C GLU A 376 5.85 -12.03 -27.94
N LYS A 377 6.92 -12.83 -28.00
CA LYS A 377 8.18 -12.44 -28.63
C LYS A 377 8.00 -11.95 -30.08
N PRO A 378 7.23 -12.64 -30.97
CA PRO A 378 7.00 -12.14 -32.33
C PRO A 378 6.24 -10.81 -32.36
N LEU A 379 5.29 -10.60 -31.44
CA LEU A 379 4.53 -9.36 -31.34
C LEU A 379 5.39 -8.19 -30.87
N LEU A 380 6.29 -8.46 -29.92
CA LEU A 380 7.28 -7.50 -29.45
C LEU A 380 8.26 -7.12 -30.56
N GLU A 381 8.85 -8.10 -31.25
CA GLU A 381 9.75 -7.82 -32.38
C GLU A 381 9.04 -6.96 -33.44
N ALA A 382 7.80 -7.30 -33.79
CA ALA A 382 6.99 -6.49 -34.71
C ALA A 382 6.72 -5.07 -34.19
N PHE A 383 6.46 -4.90 -32.89
CA PHE A 383 6.27 -3.57 -32.28
C PHE A 383 7.55 -2.74 -32.35
N TRP A 384 8.72 -3.31 -32.04
CA TRP A 384 9.99 -2.56 -32.08
C TRP A 384 10.40 -2.20 -33.51
N SER A 385 10.23 -3.11 -34.49
CA SER A 385 10.45 -2.76 -35.90
C SER A 385 9.51 -1.65 -36.38
N TRP A 386 8.24 -1.70 -35.98
CA TRP A 386 7.29 -0.62 -36.25
C TRP A 386 7.72 0.70 -35.60
N ALA A 387 8.16 0.67 -34.34
CA ALA A 387 8.61 1.86 -33.62
C ALA A 387 9.86 2.50 -34.25
N GLU A 388 10.83 1.70 -34.69
CA GLU A 388 12.05 2.18 -35.37
C GLU A 388 11.71 2.95 -36.65
N ILE A 389 10.86 2.39 -37.51
CA ILE A 389 10.44 3.02 -38.78
C ILE A 389 9.73 4.35 -38.53
N HIS A 390 8.79 4.38 -37.57
CA HIS A 390 7.93 5.54 -37.37
C HIS A 390 8.59 6.65 -36.55
N SER A 391 9.57 6.31 -35.70
CA SER A 391 10.27 7.30 -34.86
C SER A 391 11.04 8.36 -35.65
N ALA A 392 11.57 8.02 -36.82
CA ALA A 392 12.40 8.90 -37.64
C ALA A 392 11.63 10.09 -38.24
N GLY A 393 10.32 9.96 -38.39
CA GLY A 393 9.45 10.98 -38.95
C GLY A 393 8.84 11.95 -37.92
N GLU A 394 9.10 11.75 -36.62
CA GLU A 394 8.45 12.51 -35.56
C GLU A 394 9.23 13.77 -35.17
N LEU A 395 8.51 14.85 -34.84
CA LEU A 395 9.13 16.09 -34.39
C LEU A 395 9.95 15.86 -33.11
N PRO A 396 11.20 16.34 -33.05
CA PRO A 396 11.99 16.30 -31.83
C PRO A 396 11.24 16.95 -30.66
N LYS A 397 11.27 16.29 -29.49
CA LYS A 397 10.59 16.71 -28.25
C LYS A 397 9.05 16.67 -28.27
N SER A 398 8.41 16.18 -29.34
CA SER A 398 6.98 15.86 -29.28
C SER A 398 6.73 14.75 -28.25
N LYS A 399 5.49 14.63 -27.77
CA LYS A 399 5.12 13.57 -26.82
C LYS A 399 5.29 12.19 -27.45
N LEU A 400 4.89 12.05 -28.72
CA LEU A 400 5.04 10.80 -29.47
C LEU A 400 6.51 10.44 -29.69
N HIS A 401 7.36 11.41 -30.06
CA HIS A 401 8.81 11.20 -30.16
C HIS A 401 9.42 10.76 -28.82
N THR A 402 8.97 11.35 -27.72
CA THR A 402 9.41 10.98 -26.37
C THR A 402 8.99 9.54 -26.03
N ALA A 403 7.77 9.13 -26.38
CA ALA A 403 7.29 7.76 -26.20
C ALA A 403 8.08 6.74 -27.03
N PHE A 404 8.38 7.04 -28.29
CA PHE A 404 9.25 6.21 -29.12
C PHE A 404 10.66 6.10 -28.54
N ARG A 405 11.27 7.22 -28.12
CA ARG A 405 12.59 7.18 -27.47
C ARG A 405 12.58 6.36 -26.19
N TYR A 406 11.51 6.44 -25.41
CA TYR A 406 11.34 5.65 -24.19
C TYR A 406 11.35 4.13 -24.51
N ALA A 407 10.67 3.71 -25.57
CA ALA A 407 10.67 2.33 -26.04
C ALA A 407 12.02 1.88 -26.61
N LEU A 408 12.61 2.69 -27.50
CA LEU A 408 13.79 2.31 -28.27
C LEU A 408 15.08 2.32 -27.42
N ASN A 409 15.21 3.26 -26.48
CA ASN A 409 16.41 3.35 -25.64
C ASN A 409 16.56 2.20 -24.64
N ASN A 410 15.48 1.47 -24.36
CA ASN A 410 15.47 0.41 -23.34
C ASN A 410 14.96 -0.93 -23.90
N ARG A 411 15.21 -1.17 -25.20
CA ARG A 411 14.70 -2.35 -25.91
C ARG A 411 15.05 -3.65 -25.17
N GLN A 412 16.29 -3.80 -24.74
CA GLN A 412 16.72 -5.04 -24.08
C GLN A 412 15.97 -5.25 -22.76
N GLU A 413 15.84 -4.21 -21.93
CA GLU A 413 15.20 -4.29 -20.62
C GLU A 413 13.69 -4.54 -20.69
N PHE A 414 13.05 -4.19 -21.81
CA PHE A 414 11.68 -4.58 -22.09
C PHE A 414 11.55 -6.06 -22.47
N PHE A 415 12.56 -6.69 -23.06
CA PHE A 415 12.52 -8.11 -23.42
C PHE A 415 12.89 -9.03 -22.25
N ASN A 416 13.60 -8.51 -21.23
CA ASN A 416 14.12 -9.32 -20.12
C ASN A 416 13.04 -10.10 -19.34
N TYR A 417 11.78 -9.65 -19.28
CA TYR A 417 10.72 -10.40 -18.58
C TYR A 417 10.35 -11.73 -19.28
N LEU A 418 10.76 -11.90 -20.54
CA LEU A 418 10.58 -13.15 -21.30
C LEU A 418 11.59 -14.22 -20.87
N GLU A 419 12.69 -13.84 -20.20
CA GLU A 419 13.75 -14.77 -19.80
C GLU A 419 13.31 -15.73 -18.70
N ASP A 420 12.37 -15.32 -17.85
CA ASP A 420 11.85 -16.11 -16.73
C ASP A 420 10.34 -15.94 -16.57
N GLY A 421 9.63 -17.04 -16.30
CA GLY A 421 8.17 -17.04 -16.11
C GLY A 421 7.70 -16.30 -14.85
N ASN A 422 8.56 -16.19 -13.83
CA ASN A 422 8.27 -15.46 -12.60
C ASN A 422 8.35 -13.94 -12.76
N CYS A 423 8.98 -13.45 -13.84
CA CYS A 423 8.99 -12.03 -14.14
C CYS A 423 7.59 -11.53 -14.54
N SER A 424 7.29 -10.29 -14.15
CA SER A 424 6.04 -9.61 -14.45
C SER A 424 6.23 -8.61 -15.59
N ILE A 425 5.25 -8.55 -16.50
CA ILE A 425 5.18 -7.52 -17.56
C ILE A 425 4.99 -6.09 -16.99
N SER A 426 4.49 -5.98 -15.75
CA SER A 426 4.19 -4.70 -15.11
C SER A 426 4.74 -4.58 -13.69
N ASN A 427 5.11 -3.35 -13.31
CA ASN A 427 5.53 -2.99 -11.95
C ASN A 427 4.36 -2.50 -11.07
N SER A 428 3.12 -2.77 -11.46
CA SER A 428 1.94 -2.30 -10.73
C SER A 428 1.85 -2.85 -9.30
N LEU A 429 2.56 -3.94 -8.99
CA LEU A 429 2.68 -4.45 -7.64
C LEU A 429 3.39 -3.46 -6.71
N ALA A 430 4.52 -2.87 -7.11
CA ALA A 430 5.20 -1.85 -6.29
C ALA A 430 4.35 -0.59 -6.14
N GLU A 431 3.69 -0.14 -7.20
CA GLU A 431 2.76 1.00 -7.17
C GLU A 431 1.63 0.77 -6.15
N ASN A 432 1.08 -0.45 -6.12
CA ASN A 432 0.07 -0.84 -5.14
C ASN A 432 0.63 -0.96 -3.72
N CYS A 433 1.87 -1.46 -3.58
CA CYS A 433 2.53 -1.56 -2.28
C CYS A 433 2.81 -0.17 -1.68
N ILE A 434 3.17 0.85 -2.48
CA ILE A 434 3.44 2.20 -1.97
C ILE A 434 2.16 3.01 -1.72
N ARG A 435 1.01 2.57 -2.25
CA ARG A 435 -0.28 3.29 -2.18
C ARG A 435 -0.74 3.61 -0.76
N PRO A 436 -0.68 2.72 0.25
CA PRO A 436 -1.03 3.05 1.63
C PRO A 436 -0.25 4.26 2.17
N PHE A 437 1.06 4.32 1.89
CA PHE A 437 1.89 5.47 2.24
C PHE A 437 1.42 6.74 1.52
N VAL A 438 1.13 6.65 0.22
CA VAL A 438 0.65 7.80 -0.56
C VAL A 438 -0.69 8.34 -0.04
N ILE A 439 -1.60 7.46 0.37
CA ILE A 439 -2.88 7.84 0.99
C ILE A 439 -2.62 8.53 2.34
N GLY A 440 -1.82 7.91 3.20
CA GLY A 440 -1.44 8.51 4.49
C GLY A 440 -0.79 9.88 4.32
N ARG A 441 0.15 10.03 3.37
CA ARG A 441 0.84 11.30 3.08
C ARG A 441 -0.12 12.43 2.76
N LYS A 442 -1.25 12.16 2.10
CA LYS A 442 -2.28 13.20 1.85
C LYS A 442 -2.89 13.76 3.14
N ASN A 443 -2.90 12.98 4.23
CA ASN A 443 -3.49 13.38 5.51
C ASN A 443 -2.50 14.11 6.46
N TRP A 444 -1.19 13.83 6.38
CA TRP A 444 -0.18 14.45 7.25
C TRP A 444 0.85 15.34 6.55
N LEU A 445 0.87 15.38 5.21
CA LEU A 445 1.64 16.25 4.30
C LEU A 445 3.18 16.11 4.35
N PHE A 446 3.81 16.10 5.53
CA PHE A 446 5.27 16.03 5.70
C PHE A 446 5.71 15.22 6.92
N ALA A 447 6.95 14.73 6.91
CA ALA A 447 7.60 14.18 8.09
C ALA A 447 8.38 15.28 8.84
N GLY A 448 8.22 15.37 10.16
CA GLY A 448 8.83 16.45 10.96
C GLY A 448 10.34 16.34 11.19
N SER A 449 10.95 15.19 10.88
CA SER A 449 12.40 14.98 10.97
C SER A 449 12.82 13.75 10.13
N PRO A 450 14.12 13.61 9.79
CA PRO A 450 14.64 12.43 9.10
C PRO A 450 14.47 11.14 9.93
N LYS A 451 14.65 11.23 11.26
CA LYS A 451 14.42 10.10 12.17
C LYS A 451 12.95 9.65 12.14
N GLY A 452 12.02 10.60 12.12
CA GLY A 452 10.59 10.32 11.99
C GLY A 452 10.22 9.71 10.63
N ALA A 453 10.86 10.15 9.55
CA ALA A 453 10.67 9.58 8.22
C ALA A 453 11.18 8.12 8.15
N ALA A 454 12.38 7.86 8.68
CA ALA A 454 12.95 6.51 8.74
C ALA A 454 12.13 5.56 9.62
N ALA A 455 11.68 6.02 10.80
CA ALA A 455 10.78 5.23 11.65
C ALA A 455 9.44 4.96 10.97
N SER A 456 8.89 5.95 10.26
CA SER A 456 7.66 5.76 9.50
C SER A 456 7.84 4.70 8.41
N ALA A 457 8.96 4.75 7.67
CA ALA A 457 9.27 3.75 6.64
C ALA A 457 9.28 2.34 7.24
N GLY A 458 10.07 2.11 8.30
CA GLY A 458 10.15 0.77 8.88
C GLY A 458 8.85 0.29 9.56
N ILE A 459 8.01 1.19 10.08
CA ILE A 459 6.67 0.81 10.57
C ILE A 459 5.75 0.43 9.40
N TYR A 460 5.75 1.17 8.29
CA TYR A 460 5.04 0.78 7.07
C TYR A 460 5.52 -0.58 6.57
N THR A 461 6.82 -0.86 6.61
CA THR A 461 7.37 -2.18 6.27
C THR A 461 6.68 -3.29 7.04
N LEU A 462 6.58 -3.16 8.37
CA LEU A 462 5.98 -4.20 9.21
C LEU A 462 4.47 -4.34 8.97
N VAL A 463 3.74 -3.23 8.90
CA VAL A 463 2.29 -3.23 8.69
C VAL A 463 1.94 -3.83 7.34
N GLU A 464 2.59 -3.39 6.27
CA GLU A 464 2.28 -3.82 4.91
C GLU A 464 2.78 -5.24 4.64
N THR A 465 3.90 -5.63 5.24
CA THR A 465 4.36 -7.02 5.19
C THR A 465 3.40 -7.95 5.95
N ALA A 466 2.90 -7.57 7.13
CA ALA A 466 1.93 -8.37 7.87
C ALA A 466 0.66 -8.64 7.04
N LYS A 467 0.11 -7.59 6.41
CA LYS A 467 -1.03 -7.70 5.49
C LYS A 467 -0.73 -8.61 4.30
N ALA A 468 0.46 -8.49 3.70
CA ALA A 468 0.87 -9.34 2.60
C ALA A 468 0.92 -10.84 2.97
N ASN A 469 1.17 -11.14 4.25
CA ASN A 469 1.19 -12.49 4.81
C ASN A 469 -0.18 -12.93 5.39
N GLY A 470 -1.24 -12.14 5.17
CA GLY A 470 -2.60 -12.46 5.65
C GLY A 470 -2.79 -12.30 7.16
N LEU A 471 -1.97 -11.47 7.82
CA LEU A 471 -2.07 -11.20 9.25
C LEU A 471 -2.82 -9.90 9.54
N ASP A 472 -3.49 -9.85 10.68
CA ASP A 472 -3.93 -8.62 11.32
C ASP A 472 -2.70 -7.84 11.81
N ALA A 473 -2.45 -6.69 11.17
CA ALA A 473 -1.27 -5.87 11.45
C ALA A 473 -1.24 -5.36 12.90
N MET A 474 -2.40 -5.07 13.51
CA MET A 474 -2.47 -4.62 14.89
C MET A 474 -2.10 -5.77 15.85
N LYS A 475 -2.61 -6.98 15.63
CA LYS A 475 -2.24 -8.17 16.41
C LYS A 475 -0.75 -8.47 16.29
N TYR A 476 -0.20 -8.41 15.08
CA TYR A 476 1.21 -8.65 14.82
C TYR A 476 2.13 -7.67 15.55
N ILE A 477 1.86 -6.37 15.44
CA ILE A 477 2.64 -5.35 16.14
C ILE A 477 2.50 -5.50 17.66
N LYS A 478 1.30 -5.80 18.16
CA LYS A 478 1.08 -6.07 19.58
C LYS A 478 1.88 -7.28 20.05
N TYR A 479 1.91 -8.37 19.27
CA TYR A 479 2.68 -9.57 19.57
C TYR A 479 4.17 -9.26 19.72
N ILE A 480 4.76 -8.59 18.73
CA ILE A 480 6.18 -8.18 18.79
C ILE A 480 6.44 -7.35 20.05
N LEU A 481 5.62 -6.33 20.32
CA LEU A 481 5.82 -5.42 21.45
C LEU A 481 5.47 -6.02 22.82
N SER A 482 4.78 -7.16 22.86
CA SER A 482 4.47 -7.90 24.09
C SER A 482 5.54 -8.92 24.46
N ASP A 483 6.23 -9.48 23.47
CA ASP A 483 7.14 -10.61 23.66
C ASP A 483 8.62 -10.24 23.49
N MET A 484 8.92 -9.39 22.50
CA MET A 484 10.30 -9.00 22.19
C MET A 484 11.01 -8.18 23.29
N PRO A 485 10.36 -7.25 24.02
CA PRO A 485 11.03 -6.51 25.08
C PRO A 485 11.64 -7.42 26.14
N GLY A 486 12.96 -7.27 26.38
CA GLY A 486 13.70 -8.08 27.35
C GLY A 486 14.21 -9.42 26.81
N SER A 487 14.00 -9.71 25.52
CA SER A 487 14.65 -10.85 24.86
C SER A 487 16.13 -10.58 24.58
N ILE A 488 16.90 -11.66 24.40
CA ILE A 488 18.35 -11.64 24.16
C ILE A 488 18.71 -11.57 22.66
N PHE A 489 17.83 -11.02 21.82
CA PHE A 489 18.04 -10.98 20.37
C PHE A 489 19.30 -10.18 19.96
N LEU A 490 19.79 -9.29 20.82
CA LEU A 490 21.05 -8.56 20.59
C LEU A 490 22.28 -9.47 20.69
N GLU A 491 22.21 -10.51 21.53
CA GLU A 491 23.27 -11.51 21.67
C GLU A 491 23.10 -12.64 20.65
N ASN A 492 21.85 -13.00 20.36
CA ASN A 492 21.46 -14.11 19.49
C ASN A 492 20.47 -13.62 18.41
N PRO A 493 20.96 -13.08 17.27
CA PRO A 493 20.12 -12.49 16.23
C PRO A 493 19.10 -13.44 15.59
N GLU A 494 19.31 -14.76 15.69
CA GLU A 494 18.39 -15.79 15.21
C GLU A 494 17.00 -15.71 15.83
N TYR A 495 16.86 -15.18 17.05
CA TYR A 495 15.54 -14.96 17.68
C TYR A 495 14.67 -13.97 16.89
N LEU A 496 15.25 -13.17 15.98
CA LEU A 496 14.45 -12.31 15.11
C LEU A 496 13.58 -13.12 14.14
N ASP A 497 13.93 -14.37 13.86
CA ASP A 497 13.17 -15.24 12.95
C ASP A 497 11.81 -15.63 13.53
N ASP A 498 11.71 -15.75 14.86
CA ASP A 498 10.48 -16.05 15.60
C ASP A 498 9.44 -14.92 15.51
N TYR A 499 9.87 -13.73 15.08
CA TYR A 499 9.01 -12.57 14.87
C TYR A 499 8.70 -12.32 13.40
N LEU A 500 9.18 -13.16 12.48
CA LEU A 500 8.89 -13.00 11.07
C LEU A 500 7.42 -13.36 10.77
N PRO A 501 6.78 -12.69 9.81
CA PRO A 501 5.36 -12.86 9.53
C PRO A 501 4.96 -14.31 9.23
N TRP A 502 5.83 -15.10 8.60
CA TRP A 502 5.57 -16.50 8.23
C TRP A 502 5.92 -17.51 9.32
N ASP A 503 6.39 -17.06 10.48
CA ASP A 503 6.62 -17.94 11.62
C ASP A 503 5.30 -18.62 12.05
N PRO A 504 5.28 -19.94 12.35
CA PRO A 504 4.06 -20.65 12.73
C PRO A 504 3.34 -20.04 13.94
N MET A 505 4.06 -19.56 14.95
CA MET A 505 3.46 -18.98 16.16
C MET A 505 2.88 -17.60 15.86
N VAL A 506 3.54 -16.81 15.01
CA VAL A 506 2.99 -15.54 14.51
C VAL A 506 1.71 -15.77 13.71
N GLN A 507 1.71 -16.75 12.81
CA GLN A 507 0.55 -17.10 11.98
C GLN A 507 -0.64 -17.59 12.82
N GLU A 508 -0.39 -18.37 13.87
CA GLU A 508 -1.45 -18.82 14.80
C GLU A 508 -2.06 -17.65 15.59
N ARG A 509 -1.22 -16.75 16.11
CA ARG A 509 -1.68 -15.68 17.02
C ARG A 509 -2.25 -14.45 16.30
N CYS A 510 -1.85 -14.21 15.05
CA CYS A 510 -2.08 -12.92 14.38
C CYS A 510 -3.00 -12.98 13.15
N ARG A 511 -3.52 -14.14 12.75
CA ARG A 511 -4.54 -14.24 11.68
C ARG A 511 -5.92 -13.71 12.07
#